data_AF-A0A4P9X1M7-F1
#
_entry.id   AF-A0A4P9X1M7-F1
#
_cell.length_a   1.000
_cell.length_b   1.000
_cell.length_c   1.000
_cell.angle_alpha   90.00
_cell.angle_beta   90.00
_cell.angle_gamma   90.00
#
_symmetry.space_group_name_H-M   'P 1'
#
loop_
_entity.id
_entity.type
_entity.pdbx_description
1 polymer ?
#
loop_
_entity_poly.entity_id
_entity_poly.type
_entity_poly.pdbx_seq_one_letter_code
_entity_poly.pdbx_strand_id
1 'polypeptide(L)'
;MDALAPAGAARWTRRAARFLPRSRAARAWLGLAVVAVGGWYVSHLERTPVTQRLRYMHVSEAEERRLAAASYREIMLQHGHRLVPAQHAAARWVRRVAQRLIAATGLGDSLKWEVHVIDAPVANAFVLPGGKIFVFTGLLPLVRDEAGMAAVLAHEMAHQVARHAAEKVSQAKLVLWGRLMMAVLFDPNLARSTALLDLGVLKPHSRRTENEADYIGLMMMAQACYDPKGAIGLWQRMTAYEKQQAGRRGNNEIAKYFSTHPAGEERIDNLRRWMPEAEQKRTESNCESSSRLFAAFNHIAGRTRW
;
A
#
# COMPACT_ATOMS: atom_id res chain seq x y z
N MET A 1 36.95 5.99 -44.31
CA MET A 1 36.00 6.28 -43.23
C MET A 1 35.78 4.98 -42.46
N ASP A 2 36.69 4.65 -41.54
CA ASP A 2 36.56 3.47 -40.69
C ASP A 2 36.27 3.93 -39.27
N ALA A 3 35.02 3.74 -38.84
CA ALA A 3 34.57 4.07 -37.51
C ALA A 3 35.13 3.05 -36.51
N LEU A 4 36.05 3.51 -35.66
CA LEU A 4 36.55 2.78 -34.50
C LEU A 4 35.38 2.49 -33.53
N ALA A 5 34.96 1.23 -33.47
CA ALA A 5 34.04 0.76 -32.42
C ALA A 5 34.70 0.93 -31.03
N PRO A 6 33.96 1.40 -30.00
CA PRO A 6 34.54 1.69 -28.71
C PRO A 6 35.04 0.41 -28.02
N ALA A 7 36.33 0.38 -27.68
CA ALA A 7 37.04 -0.75 -27.06
C ALA A 7 36.46 -1.24 -25.70
N GLY A 8 35.45 -0.55 -25.15
CA GLY A 8 34.72 -0.94 -23.94
C GLY A 8 33.72 -2.09 -24.15
N ALA A 9 33.06 -2.17 -25.30
CA ALA A 9 32.02 -3.19 -25.56
C ALA A 9 32.62 -4.60 -25.67
N ALA A 10 33.76 -4.74 -26.36
CA ALA A 10 34.46 -6.00 -26.53
C ALA A 10 35.09 -6.55 -25.22
N ARG A 11 35.31 -5.71 -24.22
CA ARG A 11 35.88 -6.09 -22.92
C ARG A 11 34.80 -6.60 -21.95
N TRP A 12 33.58 -6.08 -22.06
CA TRP A 12 32.39 -6.56 -21.34
C TRP A 12 31.95 -7.95 -21.83
N THR A 13 31.89 -8.16 -23.14
CA THR A 13 31.47 -9.44 -23.75
C THR A 13 32.38 -10.61 -23.36
N ARG A 14 33.70 -10.39 -23.28
CA ARG A 14 34.67 -11.43 -22.86
C ARG A 14 34.57 -11.80 -21.37
N ARG A 15 34.16 -10.87 -20.49
CA ARG A 15 33.95 -11.14 -19.06
C ARG A 15 32.63 -11.87 -18.80
N ALA A 16 31.56 -11.49 -19.48
CA ALA A 16 30.26 -12.16 -19.39
C ALA A 16 30.31 -13.61 -19.91
N ALA A 17 31.10 -13.86 -20.97
CA ALA A 17 31.29 -15.19 -21.54
C ALA A 17 31.88 -16.22 -20.55
N ARG A 18 32.55 -15.78 -19.46
CA ARG A 18 33.11 -16.68 -18.44
C ARG A 18 32.05 -17.32 -17.54
N PHE A 19 30.86 -16.75 -17.48
CA PHE A 19 29.75 -17.25 -16.66
C PHE A 19 28.74 -18.08 -17.46
N LEU A 20 28.92 -18.21 -18.78
CA LEU A 20 28.07 -19.06 -19.61
C LEU A 20 28.57 -20.51 -19.56
N PRO A 21 27.66 -21.51 -19.50
CA PRO A 21 28.05 -22.91 -19.51
C PRO A 21 28.88 -23.26 -20.77
N ARG A 22 29.94 -24.06 -20.57
CA ARG A 22 30.86 -24.43 -21.66
C ARG A 22 30.25 -25.43 -22.64
N SER A 23 29.37 -26.33 -22.18
CA SER A 23 28.75 -27.35 -23.03
C SER A 23 27.49 -26.82 -23.74
N ARG A 24 27.25 -27.31 -24.96
CA ARG A 24 26.03 -26.97 -25.73
C ARG A 24 24.76 -27.39 -24.99
N ALA A 25 24.79 -28.55 -24.34
CA ALA A 25 23.67 -29.06 -23.54
C ALA A 25 23.34 -28.14 -22.36
N ALA A 26 24.35 -27.68 -21.60
CA ALA A 26 24.10 -26.79 -20.47
C ALA A 26 23.59 -25.40 -20.90
N ARG A 27 24.00 -24.90 -22.08
CA ARG A 27 23.41 -23.69 -22.67
C ARG A 27 21.96 -23.89 -23.10
N ALA A 28 21.62 -25.05 -23.66
CA ALA A 28 20.24 -25.38 -24.01
C ALA A 28 19.34 -25.46 -22.76
N TRP A 29 19.80 -26.11 -21.69
CA TRP A 29 19.10 -26.16 -20.40
C TRP A 29 18.93 -24.78 -19.76
N LEU A 30 19.96 -23.93 -19.80
CA LEU A 30 19.86 -22.56 -19.32
C LEU A 30 18.82 -21.76 -20.13
N GLY A 31 18.80 -21.92 -21.46
CA GLY A 31 17.80 -21.30 -22.33
C GLY A 31 16.38 -21.74 -21.98
N LEU A 32 16.15 -23.05 -21.81
CA LEU A 32 14.86 -23.61 -21.39
C LEU A 32 14.42 -23.07 -20.03
N ALA A 33 15.33 -22.99 -19.06
CA ALA A 33 15.03 -22.43 -17.74
C ALA A 33 14.62 -20.96 -17.81
N VAL A 34 15.32 -20.14 -18.61
CA VAL A 34 14.96 -18.72 -18.82
C VAL A 34 13.58 -18.60 -19.46
N VAL A 35 13.29 -19.41 -20.49
CA VAL A 35 11.97 -19.41 -21.14
C VAL A 35 10.86 -19.84 -20.18
N ALA A 36 11.09 -20.88 -19.38
CA ALA A 36 10.11 -21.36 -18.40
C ALA A 36 9.82 -20.30 -17.32
N VAL A 37 10.86 -19.65 -16.78
CA VAL A 37 10.71 -18.58 -15.78
C VAL A 37 10.04 -17.35 -16.39
N GLY A 38 10.39 -16.99 -17.63
CA GLY A 38 9.74 -15.90 -18.36
C GLY A 38 8.26 -16.19 -18.61
N GLY A 39 7.94 -17.40 -19.04
CA GLY A 39 6.56 -17.87 -19.22
C GLY A 39 5.76 -17.83 -17.92
N TRP A 40 6.35 -18.30 -16.81
CA TRP A 40 5.74 -18.24 -15.49
C TRP A 40 5.50 -16.81 -15.02
N TYR A 41 6.46 -15.90 -15.24
CA TYR A 41 6.28 -14.50 -14.88
C TYR A 41 5.11 -13.89 -15.65
N VAL A 42 5.07 -14.09 -16.97
CA VAL A 42 4.02 -13.56 -17.85
C VAL A 42 2.65 -14.16 -17.51
N SER A 43 2.58 -15.45 -17.17
CA SER A 43 1.31 -16.10 -16.82
C SER A 43 0.68 -15.58 -15.52
N HIS A 44 1.44 -14.85 -14.70
CA HIS A 44 1.00 -14.24 -13.44
C HIS A 44 0.93 -12.71 -13.54
N LEU A 45 0.98 -12.15 -14.76
CA LEU A 45 0.70 -10.74 -14.97
C LEU A 45 -0.80 -10.50 -15.04
N GLU A 46 -1.27 -9.57 -14.22
CA GLU A 46 -2.67 -9.13 -14.21
C GLU A 46 -2.76 -7.60 -14.11
N ARG A 47 -3.95 -7.05 -14.33
CA ARG A 47 -4.23 -5.62 -14.17
C ARG A 47 -4.87 -5.34 -12.81
N THR A 48 -4.50 -4.22 -12.20
CA THR A 48 -5.17 -3.75 -10.97
C THR A 48 -6.63 -3.37 -11.28
N PRO A 49 -7.55 -3.55 -10.32
CA PRO A 49 -8.99 -3.41 -10.58
C PRO A 49 -9.42 -1.98 -10.96
N VAL A 50 -8.70 -0.95 -10.49
CA VAL A 50 -9.06 0.46 -10.72
C VAL A 50 -8.17 1.12 -11.76
N THR A 51 -6.85 1.19 -11.52
CA THR A 51 -5.94 1.94 -12.42
C THR A 51 -5.50 1.17 -13.66
N GLN A 52 -5.88 -0.11 -13.77
CA GLN A 52 -5.49 -1.01 -14.86
C GLN A 52 -3.97 -1.18 -15.04
N ARG A 53 -3.21 -0.87 -13.99
CA ARG A 53 -1.76 -1.02 -13.94
C ARG A 53 -1.39 -2.50 -14.03
N LEU A 54 -0.45 -2.83 -14.90
CA LEU A 54 0.08 -4.19 -15.01
C LEU A 54 0.93 -4.50 -13.76
N ARG A 55 0.70 -5.67 -13.16
CA ARG A 55 1.42 -6.14 -11.97
C ARG A 55 1.66 -7.64 -12.03
N TYR A 56 2.64 -8.10 -11.26
CA TYR A 56 2.89 -9.51 -11.02
C TYR A 56 2.17 -9.97 -9.75
N MET A 57 1.27 -10.95 -9.89
CA MET A 57 0.47 -11.50 -8.79
C MET A 57 0.60 -13.03 -8.75
N HIS A 58 1.45 -13.50 -7.85
CA HIS A 58 1.64 -14.94 -7.60
C HIS A 58 0.83 -15.43 -6.39
N VAL A 59 0.59 -14.55 -5.42
CA VAL A 59 -0.16 -14.87 -4.22
C VAL A 59 -1.65 -14.97 -4.54
N SER A 60 -2.17 -16.20 -4.42
CA SER A 60 -3.61 -16.45 -4.54
C SER A 60 -4.39 -15.78 -3.40
N GLU A 61 -5.68 -15.53 -3.60
CA GLU A 61 -6.53 -15.01 -2.51
C GLU A 61 -6.61 -15.95 -1.31
N ALA A 62 -6.58 -17.26 -1.54
CA ALA A 62 -6.61 -18.25 -0.46
C ALA A 62 -5.34 -18.17 0.39
N GLU A 63 -4.18 -17.99 -0.25
CA GLU A 63 -2.92 -17.75 0.45
C GLU A 63 -2.93 -16.41 1.19
N GLU A 64 -3.39 -15.33 0.55
CA GLU A 64 -3.53 -14.01 1.16
C GLU A 64 -4.42 -14.06 2.43
N ARG A 65 -5.57 -14.75 2.36
CA ARG A 65 -6.46 -14.95 3.52
C ARG A 65 -5.76 -15.70 4.66
N ARG A 66 -4.94 -16.72 4.36
CA ARG A 66 -4.18 -17.47 5.37
C ARG A 66 -3.13 -16.59 6.04
N LEU A 67 -2.36 -15.83 5.25
CA LEU A 67 -1.35 -14.90 5.75
C LEU A 67 -2.00 -13.81 6.62
N ALA A 68 -3.11 -13.24 6.17
CA ALA A 68 -3.82 -12.21 6.93
C ALA A 68 -4.41 -12.74 8.24
N ALA A 69 -4.96 -13.97 8.25
CA ALA A 69 -5.43 -14.59 9.49
C ALA A 69 -4.29 -14.83 10.50
N ALA A 70 -3.09 -15.17 10.02
CA ALA A 70 -1.90 -15.28 10.89
C ALA A 70 -1.50 -13.91 11.45
N SER A 71 -1.39 -12.88 10.59
CA SER A 71 -1.07 -11.50 11.03
C SER A 71 -2.10 -10.95 12.01
N TYR A 72 -3.38 -11.22 11.79
CA TYR A 72 -4.46 -10.82 12.69
C TYR A 72 -4.29 -11.41 14.09
N ARG A 73 -4.02 -12.73 14.17
CA ARG A 73 -3.76 -13.39 15.46
C ARG A 73 -2.58 -12.76 16.18
N GLU A 74 -1.48 -12.49 15.47
CA GLU A 74 -0.29 -11.86 16.04
C GLU A 74 -0.59 -10.47 16.60
N ILE A 75 -1.29 -9.62 15.83
CA ILE A 75 -1.68 -8.29 16.30
C ILE A 75 -2.60 -8.36 17.51
N MET A 76 -3.54 -9.31 17.54
CA MET A 76 -4.43 -9.48 18.68
C MET A 76 -3.69 -9.99 19.92
N LEU A 77 -2.66 -10.83 19.77
CA LEU A 77 -1.79 -11.23 20.88
C LEU A 77 -1.01 -10.02 21.42
N GLN A 78 -0.48 -9.17 20.53
CA GLN A 78 0.33 -8.01 20.92
C GLN A 78 -0.49 -6.85 21.48
N HIS A 79 -1.66 -6.57 20.91
CA HIS A 79 -2.43 -5.34 21.14
C HIS A 79 -3.86 -5.56 21.63
N GLY A 80 -4.36 -6.81 21.66
CA GLY A 80 -5.76 -7.10 22.01
C GLY A 80 -6.19 -6.59 23.39
N HIS A 81 -5.26 -6.59 24.36
CA HIS A 81 -5.49 -6.05 25.71
C HIS A 81 -5.62 -4.52 25.77
N ARG A 82 -5.28 -3.81 24.68
CA ARG A 82 -5.37 -2.34 24.56
C ARG A 82 -6.49 -1.90 23.64
N LEU A 83 -7.40 -2.78 23.27
CA LEU A 83 -8.53 -2.41 22.45
C LEU A 83 -9.42 -1.42 23.19
N VAL A 84 -9.64 -0.28 22.56
CA VAL A 84 -10.55 0.74 23.04
C VAL A 84 -11.98 0.18 22.99
N PRO A 85 -12.76 0.26 24.09
CA PRO A 85 -14.11 -0.28 24.14
C PRO A 85 -15.02 0.29 23.05
N ALA A 86 -16.00 -0.50 22.61
CA ALA A 86 -16.86 -0.14 21.49
C ALA A 86 -17.70 1.12 21.72
N GLN A 87 -18.06 1.37 22.97
CA GLN A 87 -18.79 2.52 23.46
C GLN A 87 -17.90 3.73 23.73
N HIS A 88 -16.58 3.63 23.58
CA HIS A 88 -15.72 4.80 23.67
C HIS A 88 -16.00 5.74 22.50
N ALA A 89 -15.94 7.05 22.74
CA ALA A 89 -16.20 8.04 21.70
C ALA A 89 -15.31 7.77 20.47
N ALA A 90 -13.98 7.70 20.66
CA ALA A 90 -13.03 7.50 19.57
C ALA A 90 -13.34 6.25 18.73
N ALA A 91 -13.71 5.13 19.37
CA ALA A 91 -14.08 3.91 18.66
C ALA A 91 -15.36 4.08 17.84
N ARG A 92 -16.39 4.74 18.38
CA ARG A 92 -17.61 5.05 17.63
C ARG A 92 -17.31 5.94 16.42
N TRP A 93 -16.44 6.91 16.57
CA TRP A 93 -16.08 7.84 15.51
C TRP A 93 -15.39 7.17 14.34
N VAL A 94 -14.31 6.46 14.62
CA VAL A 94 -13.55 5.70 13.62
C VAL A 94 -14.48 4.72 12.91
N ARG A 95 -15.36 4.02 13.65
CA ARG A 95 -16.34 3.11 13.05
C ARG A 95 -17.32 3.80 12.11
N ARG A 96 -17.87 4.96 12.49
CA ARG A 96 -18.80 5.69 11.59
C ARG A 96 -18.11 6.07 10.28
N VAL A 97 -16.89 6.58 10.35
CA VAL A 97 -16.12 6.95 9.15
C VAL A 97 -15.81 5.71 8.31
N ALA A 98 -15.33 4.64 8.94
CA ALA A 98 -15.02 3.38 8.26
C ALA A 98 -16.26 2.78 7.58
N GLN A 99 -17.40 2.71 8.25
CA GLN A 99 -18.65 2.15 7.70
C GLN A 99 -19.09 2.88 6.43
N ARG A 100 -19.00 4.21 6.43
CA ARG A 100 -19.34 5.01 5.25
C ARG A 100 -18.40 4.76 4.08
N LEU A 101 -17.11 4.60 4.35
CA LEU A 101 -16.11 4.26 3.33
C LEU A 101 -16.26 2.83 2.81
N ILE A 102 -16.56 1.85 3.68
CA ILE A 102 -16.75 0.44 3.31
C ILE A 102 -17.79 0.31 2.19
N ALA A 103 -18.90 1.06 2.28
CA ALA A 103 -19.91 1.10 1.22
C ALA A 103 -19.37 1.58 -0.14
N ALA A 104 -18.37 2.47 -0.15
CA ALA A 104 -17.73 2.97 -1.36
C ALA A 104 -16.62 2.05 -1.90
N THR A 105 -16.15 1.05 -1.14
CA THR A 105 -15.09 0.13 -1.59
C THR A 105 -15.55 -0.85 -2.68
N GLY A 106 -16.86 -1.12 -2.78
CA GLY A 106 -17.39 -2.24 -3.57
C GLY A 106 -17.12 -3.62 -2.96
N LEU A 107 -16.55 -3.69 -1.75
CA LEU A 107 -16.21 -4.93 -1.03
C LEU A 107 -17.00 -5.10 0.28
N GLY A 108 -18.09 -4.35 0.46
CA GLY A 108 -18.88 -4.36 1.69
C GLY A 108 -19.39 -5.75 2.07
N ASP A 109 -19.95 -6.48 1.09
CA ASP A 109 -20.55 -7.81 1.32
C ASP A 109 -19.55 -8.95 1.15
N SER A 110 -18.44 -8.71 0.44
CA SER A 110 -17.45 -9.75 0.16
C SER A 110 -16.45 -9.97 1.31
N LEU A 111 -16.31 -9.00 2.21
CA LEU A 111 -15.38 -9.04 3.34
C LEU A 111 -16.09 -8.85 4.67
N LYS A 112 -15.61 -9.54 5.71
CA LYS A 112 -16.07 -9.33 7.09
C LYS A 112 -15.31 -8.16 7.71
N TRP A 113 -15.82 -6.95 7.50
CA TRP A 113 -15.17 -5.75 8.01
C TRP A 113 -15.25 -5.64 9.54
N GLU A 114 -14.10 -5.42 10.18
CA GLU A 114 -14.00 -5.19 11.62
C GLU A 114 -13.08 -4.01 11.90
N VAL A 115 -13.46 -3.17 12.87
CA VAL A 115 -12.71 -1.96 13.23
C VAL A 115 -12.21 -2.08 14.65
N HIS A 116 -10.89 -2.08 14.79
CA HIS A 116 -10.17 -2.14 16.04
C HIS A 116 -9.45 -0.81 16.28
N VAL A 117 -9.78 -0.13 17.37
CA VAL A 117 -9.03 1.03 17.84
C VAL A 117 -8.14 0.57 18.97
N ILE A 118 -6.83 0.79 18.83
CA ILE A 118 -5.81 0.38 19.79
C ILE A 118 -5.35 1.61 20.56
N ASP A 119 -5.41 1.54 21.89
CA ASP A 119 -4.86 2.59 22.73
C ASP A 119 -3.34 2.49 22.79
N ALA A 120 -2.68 3.33 22.00
CA ALA A 120 -1.23 3.49 22.03
C ALA A 120 -0.83 4.80 21.34
N PRO A 121 0.26 5.44 21.80
CA PRO A 121 0.67 6.77 21.35
C PRO A 121 1.28 6.81 19.95
N VAL A 122 1.46 5.65 19.31
CA VAL A 122 1.94 5.55 17.94
C VAL A 122 0.89 6.10 16.97
N ALA A 123 1.31 7.01 16.07
CA ALA A 123 0.49 7.40 14.94
C ALA A 123 0.58 6.34 13.87
N ASN A 124 -0.46 5.50 13.76
CA ASN A 124 -0.56 4.49 12.72
C ASN A 124 -2.02 4.08 12.47
N ALA A 125 -2.28 3.62 11.26
CA ALA A 125 -3.46 2.86 10.89
C ALA A 125 -3.09 1.93 9.74
N PHE A 126 -3.76 0.79 9.64
CA PHE A 126 -3.60 -0.12 8.51
C PHE A 126 -4.81 -1.02 8.35
N VAL A 127 -4.98 -1.58 7.16
CA VAL A 127 -6.01 -2.58 6.85
C VAL A 127 -5.33 -3.89 6.47
N LEU A 128 -5.66 -4.96 7.20
CA LEU A 128 -5.24 -6.30 6.80
C LEU A 128 -6.17 -6.87 5.73
N PRO A 129 -5.65 -7.77 4.87
CA PRO A 129 -6.50 -8.54 3.98
C PRO A 129 -7.62 -9.26 4.71
N GLY A 130 -8.83 -9.20 4.15
CA GLY A 130 -10.04 -9.68 4.80
C GLY A 130 -10.81 -8.63 5.61
N GLY A 131 -10.43 -7.36 5.52
CA GLY A 131 -11.23 -6.23 6.01
C GLY A 131 -11.04 -5.90 7.50
N LYS A 132 -9.88 -6.23 8.09
CA LYS A 132 -9.60 -5.89 9.49
C LYS A 132 -8.87 -4.55 9.55
N ILE A 133 -9.53 -3.54 10.08
CA ILE A 133 -9.05 -2.17 10.17
C ILE A 133 -8.48 -1.95 11.57
N PHE A 134 -7.25 -1.47 11.64
CA PHE A 134 -6.59 -1.11 12.89
C PHE A 134 -6.24 0.37 12.88
N VAL A 135 -6.61 1.09 13.94
CA VAL A 135 -6.32 2.51 14.13
C VAL A 135 -5.75 2.73 15.52
N PHE A 136 -4.61 3.41 15.61
CA PHE A 136 -3.96 3.69 16.88
C PHE A 136 -4.35 5.10 17.38
N THR A 137 -4.57 5.25 18.69
CA THR A 137 -5.02 6.53 19.28
C THR A 137 -4.04 7.68 19.04
N GLY A 138 -2.74 7.39 18.89
CA GLY A 138 -1.72 8.39 18.52
C GLY A 138 -1.92 9.04 17.14
N LEU A 139 -2.73 8.45 16.26
CA LEU A 139 -3.06 9.02 14.95
C LEU A 139 -4.10 10.14 15.02
N LEU A 140 -5.01 10.09 16.02
CA LEU A 140 -6.19 10.96 16.08
C LEU A 140 -5.86 12.47 16.08
N PRO A 141 -4.80 12.94 16.76
CA PRO A 141 -4.42 14.36 16.72
C PRO A 141 -3.98 14.85 15.34
N LEU A 142 -3.46 13.96 14.47
CA LEU A 142 -2.98 14.33 13.13
C LEU A 142 -4.13 14.46 12.13
N VAL A 143 -5.15 13.62 12.26
CA VAL A 143 -6.30 13.64 11.34
C VAL A 143 -7.24 14.83 11.59
N ARG A 144 -7.38 15.29 12.85
CA ARG A 144 -8.21 16.42 13.32
C ARG A 144 -9.72 16.28 13.14
N ASP A 145 -10.19 15.91 11.96
CA ASP A 145 -11.61 15.90 11.60
C ASP A 145 -11.99 14.63 10.81
N GLU A 146 -13.28 14.51 10.48
CA GLU A 146 -13.79 13.35 9.73
C GLU A 146 -13.20 13.24 8.32
N ALA A 147 -12.90 14.36 7.65
CA ALA A 147 -12.32 14.33 6.31
C ALA A 147 -10.86 13.83 6.36
N GLY A 148 -10.10 14.23 7.38
CA GLY A 148 -8.76 13.71 7.63
C GLY A 148 -8.76 12.23 8.02
N MET A 149 -9.70 11.79 8.87
CA MET A 149 -9.84 10.37 9.21
C MET A 149 -10.25 9.55 7.98
N ALA A 150 -11.18 10.09 7.18
CA ALA A 150 -11.62 9.45 5.94
C ALA A 150 -10.46 9.32 4.94
N ALA A 151 -9.58 10.31 4.85
CA ALA A 151 -8.40 10.25 3.98
C ALA A 151 -7.43 9.13 4.37
N VAL A 152 -7.12 8.96 5.66
CA VAL A 152 -6.28 7.83 6.10
C VAL A 152 -6.98 6.50 5.80
N LEU A 153 -8.23 6.33 6.23
CA LEU A 153 -8.91 5.06 6.08
C LEU A 153 -9.18 4.69 4.62
N ALA A 154 -9.49 5.66 3.77
CA ALA A 154 -9.67 5.44 2.34
C ALA A 154 -8.36 5.02 1.67
N HIS A 155 -7.23 5.60 2.06
CA HIS A 155 -5.89 5.17 1.62
C HIS A 155 -5.60 3.72 2.01
N GLU A 156 -5.82 3.37 3.27
CA GLU A 156 -5.60 2.00 3.75
C GLU A 156 -6.56 0.97 3.11
N MET A 157 -7.83 1.35 2.92
CA MET A 157 -8.80 0.52 2.20
C MET A 157 -8.46 0.41 0.72
N ALA A 158 -7.88 1.43 0.11
CA ALA A 158 -7.41 1.38 -1.27
C ALA A 158 -6.29 0.36 -1.46
N HIS A 159 -5.36 0.23 -0.50
CA HIS A 159 -4.39 -0.87 -0.50
C HIS A 159 -5.08 -2.24 -0.49
N GLN A 160 -6.19 -2.37 0.23
CA GLN A 160 -6.97 -3.61 0.27
C GLN A 160 -7.71 -3.88 -1.05
N VAL A 161 -8.39 -2.87 -1.61
CA VAL A 161 -9.07 -2.96 -2.91
C VAL A 161 -8.08 -3.35 -4.00
N ALA A 162 -6.91 -2.71 -4.01
CA ALA A 162 -5.84 -3.01 -4.94
C ALA A 162 -4.97 -4.20 -4.51
N ARG A 163 -5.28 -4.95 -3.45
CA ARG A 163 -4.49 -6.12 -3.00
C ARG A 163 -2.96 -5.88 -2.95
N HIS A 164 -2.54 -4.68 -2.55
CA HIS A 164 -1.12 -4.28 -2.55
C HIS A 164 -0.26 -5.14 -1.61
N ALA A 165 -0.85 -5.68 -0.53
CA ALA A 165 -0.16 -6.62 0.35
C ALA A 165 0.21 -7.93 -0.38
N ALA A 166 -0.73 -8.55 -1.09
CA ALA A 166 -0.46 -9.73 -1.92
C ALA A 166 0.52 -9.45 -3.05
N GLU A 167 0.45 -8.26 -3.67
CA GLU A 167 1.40 -7.83 -4.69
C GLU A 167 2.82 -7.73 -4.10
N LYS A 168 2.98 -7.10 -2.92
CA LYS A 168 4.28 -7.00 -2.22
C LYS A 168 4.87 -8.37 -1.86
N VAL A 169 4.04 -9.30 -1.37
CA VAL A 169 4.49 -10.68 -1.08
C VAL A 169 4.85 -11.42 -2.37
N SER A 170 4.12 -11.21 -3.46
CA SER A 170 4.45 -11.77 -4.79
C SER A 170 5.81 -11.29 -5.28
N GLN A 171 6.10 -9.98 -5.15
CA GLN A 171 7.41 -9.41 -5.47
C GLN A 171 8.51 -9.98 -4.58
N ALA A 172 8.26 -10.12 -3.27
CA ALA A 172 9.24 -10.70 -2.35
C ALA A 172 9.57 -12.16 -2.71
N LYS A 173 8.56 -12.96 -3.09
CA LYS A 173 8.78 -14.33 -3.59
C LYS A 173 9.60 -14.33 -4.87
N LEU A 174 9.26 -13.49 -5.84
CA LEU A 174 10.01 -13.38 -7.09
C LEU A 174 11.48 -13.03 -6.84
N VAL A 175 11.74 -12.07 -5.95
CA VAL A 175 13.09 -11.70 -5.54
C VAL A 175 13.81 -12.87 -4.87
N LEU A 176 13.16 -13.59 -3.96
CA LEU A 176 13.73 -14.76 -3.29
C LEU A 176 14.12 -15.85 -4.29
N TRP A 177 13.22 -16.19 -5.23
CA TRP A 177 13.49 -17.15 -6.30
C TRP A 177 14.64 -16.70 -7.19
N GLY A 178 14.67 -15.42 -7.59
CA GLY A 178 15.77 -14.85 -8.34
C GLY A 178 17.12 -14.98 -7.60
N ARG A 179 17.15 -14.75 -6.28
CA ARG A 179 18.35 -14.92 -5.46
C ARG A 179 18.81 -16.38 -5.41
N LEU A 180 17.88 -17.31 -5.23
CA LEU A 180 18.19 -18.75 -5.24
C LEU A 180 18.76 -19.17 -6.59
N MET A 181 18.15 -18.73 -7.70
CA MET A 181 18.68 -19.01 -9.04
C MET A 181 20.07 -18.41 -9.25
N MET A 182 20.31 -17.17 -8.81
CA MET A 182 21.62 -16.54 -8.91
C MET A 182 22.69 -17.29 -8.09
N ALA A 183 22.33 -17.78 -6.90
CA ALA A 183 23.23 -18.56 -6.06
C ALA A 183 23.58 -19.92 -6.68
N VAL A 184 22.63 -20.56 -7.38
CA VAL A 184 22.83 -21.87 -8.03
C VAL A 184 23.60 -21.75 -9.35
N LEU A 185 23.30 -20.73 -10.16
CA LEU A 185 23.87 -20.57 -11.51
C LEU A 185 25.19 -19.78 -11.52
N PHE A 186 25.42 -18.93 -10.51
CA PHE A 186 26.58 -18.05 -10.43
C PHE A 186 27.26 -18.17 -9.06
N ASP A 187 27.63 -17.05 -8.45
CA ASP A 187 28.33 -17.00 -7.16
C ASP A 187 27.32 -16.75 -6.01
N PRO A 188 27.30 -17.59 -4.96
CA PRO A 188 26.50 -17.36 -3.75
C PRO A 188 26.73 -15.98 -3.10
N ASN A 189 27.91 -15.39 -3.25
CA ASN A 189 28.22 -14.05 -2.75
C ASN A 189 27.51 -12.95 -3.53
N LEU A 190 27.27 -13.16 -4.84
CA LEU A 190 26.49 -12.23 -5.67
C LEU A 190 25.00 -12.25 -5.26
N ALA A 191 24.49 -13.39 -4.80
CA ALA A 191 23.13 -13.50 -4.26
C ALA A 191 22.93 -12.77 -2.92
N ARG A 192 24.01 -12.34 -2.24
CA ARG A 192 23.95 -11.55 -1.00
C ARG A 192 23.74 -10.05 -1.23
N SER A 193 24.05 -9.52 -2.41
CA SER A 193 23.87 -8.08 -2.66
C SER A 193 22.39 -7.73 -2.78
N THR A 194 21.82 -7.03 -1.79
CA THR A 194 20.43 -6.57 -1.81
C THR A 194 20.26 -5.18 -2.43
N ALA A 195 21.34 -4.39 -2.47
CA ALA A 195 21.29 -2.98 -2.87
C ALA A 195 20.71 -2.75 -4.27
N LEU A 196 21.06 -3.58 -5.26
CA LEU A 196 20.54 -3.45 -6.63
C LEU A 196 19.04 -3.78 -6.72
N LEU A 197 18.58 -4.73 -5.91
CA LEU A 197 17.18 -5.18 -5.87
C LEU A 197 16.29 -4.20 -5.09
N ASP A 198 16.80 -3.68 -3.97
CA ASP A 198 16.10 -2.70 -3.14
C ASP A 198 15.89 -1.37 -3.87
N LEU A 199 16.92 -0.90 -4.60
CA LEU A 199 16.86 0.35 -5.35
C LEU A 199 16.15 0.20 -6.71
N GLY A 200 16.30 -0.94 -7.38
CA GLY A 200 15.79 -1.15 -8.74
C GLY A 200 14.36 -1.69 -8.82
N VAL A 201 13.91 -2.46 -7.82
CA VAL A 201 12.62 -3.17 -7.86
C VAL A 201 11.70 -2.73 -6.73
N LEU A 202 12.13 -2.86 -5.47
CA LEU A 202 11.23 -2.69 -4.32
C LEU A 202 10.81 -1.23 -4.08
N LYS A 203 11.76 -0.28 -4.12
CA LYS A 203 11.45 1.15 -3.90
C LYS A 203 10.54 1.76 -4.97
N PRO A 204 10.81 1.58 -6.28
CA PRO A 204 9.91 2.09 -7.31
C PRO A 204 8.53 1.43 -7.26
N HIS A 205 8.47 0.13 -6.95
CA HIS A 205 7.22 -0.60 -6.77
C HIS A 205 6.37 -0.01 -5.63
N SER A 206 6.99 0.21 -4.46
CA SER A 206 6.33 0.84 -3.32
C SER A 206 5.76 2.23 -3.66
N ARG A 207 6.51 3.08 -4.36
CA ARG A 207 6.00 4.41 -4.77
C ARG A 207 4.78 4.31 -5.70
N ARG A 208 4.77 3.35 -6.63
CA ARG A 208 3.63 3.12 -7.53
C ARG A 208 2.39 2.67 -6.75
N THR A 209 2.54 1.78 -5.77
CA THR A 209 1.41 1.33 -4.95
C THR A 209 0.88 2.43 -4.03
N GLU A 210 1.73 3.31 -3.49
CA GLU A 210 1.27 4.47 -2.71
C GLU A 210 0.49 5.47 -3.59
N ASN A 211 1.02 5.82 -4.78
CA ASN A 211 0.33 6.72 -5.70
C ASN A 211 -1.02 6.14 -6.17
N GLU A 212 -1.08 4.83 -6.41
CA GLU A 212 -2.33 4.15 -6.74
C GLU A 212 -3.32 4.15 -5.56
N ALA A 213 -2.83 3.92 -4.34
CA ALA A 213 -3.66 3.99 -3.14
C ALA A 213 -4.19 5.40 -2.89
N ASP A 214 -3.39 6.45 -3.14
CA ASP A 214 -3.84 7.84 -3.07
C ASP A 214 -4.97 8.13 -4.06
N TYR A 215 -4.82 7.70 -5.32
CA TYR A 215 -5.85 7.90 -6.35
C TYR A 215 -7.15 7.20 -5.98
N ILE A 216 -7.09 5.90 -5.69
CA ILE A 216 -8.27 5.11 -5.33
C ILE A 216 -8.89 5.65 -4.03
N GLY A 217 -8.08 5.99 -3.04
CA GLY A 217 -8.52 6.55 -1.77
C GLY A 217 -9.23 7.89 -1.94
N LEU A 218 -8.70 8.79 -2.78
CA LEU A 218 -9.32 10.07 -3.08
C LEU A 218 -10.70 9.89 -3.74
N MET A 219 -10.80 8.98 -4.72
CA MET A 219 -12.08 8.67 -5.37
C MET A 219 -13.06 7.99 -4.42
N MET A 220 -12.57 7.14 -3.52
CA MET A 220 -13.38 6.48 -2.49
C MET A 220 -13.91 7.48 -1.46
N MET A 221 -13.10 8.46 -1.04
CA MET A 221 -13.57 9.55 -0.18
C MET A 221 -14.69 10.35 -0.83
N ALA A 222 -14.49 10.74 -2.09
CA ALA A 222 -15.47 11.48 -2.87
C ALA A 222 -16.78 10.69 -3.02
N GLN A 223 -16.69 9.41 -3.37
CA GLN A 223 -17.84 8.51 -3.50
C GLN A 223 -18.56 8.28 -2.16
N ALA A 224 -17.81 8.22 -1.07
CA ALA A 224 -18.36 8.17 0.29
C ALA A 224 -18.88 9.53 0.77
N CYS A 225 -18.88 10.56 -0.08
CA CYS A 225 -19.39 11.89 0.21
C CYS A 225 -18.64 12.63 1.33
N TYR A 226 -17.34 12.36 1.47
CA TYR A 226 -16.40 13.20 2.21
C TYR A 226 -15.80 14.27 1.30
N ASP A 227 -15.30 15.35 1.89
CA ASP A 227 -14.60 16.39 1.14
C ASP A 227 -13.19 15.89 0.73
N PRO A 228 -12.93 15.67 -0.58
CA PRO A 228 -11.63 15.17 -1.04
C PRO A 228 -10.49 16.15 -0.73
N LYS A 229 -10.76 17.44 -0.54
CA LYS A 229 -9.74 18.43 -0.13
C LYS A 229 -9.15 18.13 1.25
N GLY A 230 -9.88 17.41 2.10
CA GLY A 230 -9.39 16.93 3.39
C GLY A 230 -8.12 16.09 3.28
N ALA A 231 -7.94 15.34 2.17
CA ALA A 231 -6.74 14.56 1.91
C ALA A 231 -5.49 15.45 1.78
N ILE A 232 -5.58 16.54 1.02
CA ILE A 232 -4.45 17.48 0.87
C ILE A 232 -4.05 18.05 2.24
N GLY A 233 -5.04 18.51 3.01
CA GLY A 233 -4.79 19.06 4.34
C GLY A 233 -4.15 18.05 5.28
N LEU A 234 -4.58 16.79 5.24
CA LEU A 234 -3.97 15.69 5.99
C LEU A 234 -2.51 15.49 5.60
N TRP A 235 -2.22 15.29 4.31
CA TRP A 235 -0.87 14.96 3.84
C TRP A 235 0.12 16.10 4.09
N GLN A 236 -0.33 17.36 4.04
CA GLN A 236 0.46 18.51 4.47
C GLN A 236 0.82 18.46 5.96
N ARG A 237 -0.15 18.15 6.83
CA ARG A 237 0.10 17.97 8.27
C ARG A 237 1.04 16.80 8.54
N MET A 238 0.84 15.69 7.83
CA MET A 238 1.69 14.50 7.92
C MET A 238 3.13 14.81 7.51
N THR A 239 3.33 15.48 6.38
CA THR A 239 4.66 15.92 5.91
C THR A 239 5.34 16.86 6.90
N ALA A 240 4.59 17.82 7.45
CA ALA A 240 5.12 18.74 8.46
C ALA A 240 5.53 18.00 9.74
N TYR A 241 4.72 17.02 10.18
CA TYR A 241 5.01 16.19 11.33
C TYR A 241 6.28 15.35 11.13
N GLU A 242 6.42 14.69 9.97
CA GLU A 242 7.61 13.93 9.62
C GLU A 242 8.88 14.80 9.62
N LYS A 243 8.83 16.00 9.01
CA LYS A 243 9.95 16.96 9.01
C LYS A 243 10.33 17.39 10.44
N GLN A 244 9.36 17.62 11.32
CA GLN A 244 9.63 17.95 12.73
C GLN A 244 10.29 16.79 13.49
N GLN A 245 9.98 15.55 13.10
CA GLN A 245 10.50 14.35 13.73
C GLN A 245 11.86 13.91 13.19
N ALA A 246 12.20 14.23 11.95
CA ALA A 246 13.48 13.91 11.32
C ALA A 246 14.71 14.48 12.05
N GLY A 247 14.53 15.52 12.87
CA GLY A 247 15.59 16.10 13.71
C GLY A 247 15.71 15.50 15.12
N ARG A 248 14.79 14.63 15.56
CA ARG A 248 14.77 14.08 16.92
C ARG A 248 15.38 12.68 16.91
N ARG A 249 16.65 12.54 17.35
CA ARG A 249 17.28 11.23 17.59
C ARG A 249 16.62 10.56 18.80
N GLY A 250 15.77 9.57 18.55
CA GLY A 250 15.12 8.75 19.57
C GLY A 250 14.13 7.77 18.95
N ASN A 251 13.80 6.70 19.67
CA ASN A 251 12.88 5.64 19.26
C ASN A 251 11.49 6.24 19.02
N ASN A 252 11.25 6.68 17.79
CA ASN A 252 10.11 7.50 17.46
C ASN A 252 8.92 6.57 17.21
N GLU A 253 8.29 6.10 18.30
CA GLU A 253 7.09 5.27 18.25
C GLU A 253 5.98 5.94 17.42
N ILE A 254 6.02 7.27 17.21
CA ILE A 254 5.06 8.04 16.43
C ILE A 254 5.38 8.08 14.92
N ALA A 255 6.56 7.60 14.48
CA ALA A 255 6.99 7.62 13.06
C ALA A 255 6.65 6.34 12.26
N LYS A 256 5.89 5.40 12.85
CA LYS A 256 5.62 4.11 12.20
C LYS A 256 4.78 4.24 10.93
N TYR A 257 3.79 5.15 10.89
CA TYR A 257 3.01 5.40 9.66
C TYR A 257 3.89 5.86 8.50
N PHE A 258 4.85 6.77 8.73
CA PHE A 258 5.75 7.28 7.69
C PHE A 258 6.78 6.25 7.23
N SER A 259 7.13 5.31 8.11
CA SER A 259 8.03 4.20 7.75
C SER A 259 7.38 3.24 6.76
N THR A 260 6.05 3.11 6.79
CA THR A 260 5.29 2.26 5.86
C THR A 260 4.68 3.04 4.70
N HIS A 261 4.36 4.32 4.91
CA HIS A 261 3.75 5.25 3.94
C HIS A 261 4.55 6.56 3.91
N PRO A 262 5.72 6.60 3.24
CA PRO A 262 6.51 7.82 3.15
C PRO A 262 5.68 8.93 2.53
N ALA A 263 5.63 10.09 3.18
CA ALA A 263 5.00 11.28 2.62
C ALA A 263 5.92 11.87 1.52
N GLY A 264 5.34 12.62 0.60
CA GLY A 264 6.10 13.24 -0.47
C GLY A 264 5.33 14.38 -1.12
N GLU A 265 6.04 15.43 -1.52
CA GLU A 265 5.46 16.57 -2.23
C GLU A 265 4.80 16.13 -3.55
N GLU A 266 5.37 15.12 -4.22
CA GLU A 266 4.79 14.47 -5.40
C GLU A 266 3.37 13.93 -5.15
N ARG A 267 3.11 13.33 -3.97
CA ARG A 267 1.79 12.78 -3.63
C ARG A 267 0.76 13.90 -3.48
N ILE A 268 1.13 15.01 -2.84
CA ILE A 268 0.27 16.19 -2.70
C ILE A 268 -0.05 16.78 -4.08
N ASP A 269 0.92 16.86 -4.98
CA ASP A 269 0.71 17.37 -6.33
C ASP A 269 -0.17 16.44 -7.19
N ASN A 270 -0.04 15.11 -7.01
CA ASN A 270 -0.95 14.15 -7.62
C ASN A 270 -2.39 14.33 -7.12
N LEU A 271 -2.60 14.49 -5.81
CA LEU A 271 -3.92 14.75 -5.24
C LEU A 271 -4.54 16.04 -5.78
N ARG A 272 -3.75 17.10 -5.95
CA ARG A 272 -4.20 18.35 -6.59
C ARG A 272 -4.62 18.11 -8.04
N ARG A 273 -3.86 17.31 -8.78
CA ARG A 273 -4.15 16.96 -10.18
C ARG A 273 -5.46 16.17 -10.32
N TRP A 274 -5.73 15.25 -9.40
CA TRP A 274 -6.93 14.41 -9.40
C TRP A 274 -8.15 15.06 -8.74
N MET A 275 -7.98 16.23 -8.11
CA MET A 275 -9.05 16.91 -7.39
C MET A 275 -10.29 17.21 -8.26
N PRO A 276 -10.17 17.68 -9.52
CA PRO A 276 -11.35 17.92 -10.36
C PRO A 276 -12.18 16.65 -10.58
N GLU A 277 -11.53 15.53 -10.82
CA GLU A 277 -12.17 14.23 -10.99
C GLU A 277 -12.83 13.75 -9.69
N ALA A 278 -12.18 13.94 -8.55
CA ALA A 278 -12.75 13.61 -7.24
C ALA A 278 -14.00 14.44 -6.91
N GLU A 279 -13.99 15.75 -7.20
CA GLU A 279 -15.17 16.60 -6.98
C GLU A 279 -16.32 16.24 -7.95
N GLN A 280 -16.00 15.86 -9.19
CA GLN A 280 -16.99 15.31 -10.11
C GLN A 280 -17.60 14.02 -9.56
N LYS A 281 -16.78 13.06 -9.14
CA LYS A 281 -17.22 11.79 -8.55
C LYS A 281 -18.13 12.00 -7.33
N ARG A 282 -17.80 12.98 -6.50
CA ARG A 282 -18.61 13.37 -5.34
C ARG A 282 -19.97 13.91 -5.77
N THR A 283 -20.03 14.72 -6.82
CA THR A 283 -21.28 15.27 -7.37
C THR A 283 -22.17 14.15 -7.91
N GLU A 284 -21.60 13.20 -8.66
CA GLU A 284 -22.30 12.04 -9.22
C GLU A 284 -22.84 11.07 -8.15
N SER A 285 -22.24 11.06 -6.96
CA SER A 285 -22.60 10.14 -5.87
C SER A 285 -23.84 10.58 -5.06
N ASN A 286 -24.64 11.54 -5.56
CA ASN A 286 -25.85 12.06 -4.93
C ASN A 286 -25.66 12.42 -3.44
N CYS A 287 -24.52 13.04 -3.13
CA CYS A 287 -24.13 13.34 -1.76
C CYS A 287 -25.07 14.33 -1.04
N GLU A 288 -25.90 15.08 -1.76
CA GLU A 288 -26.89 15.98 -1.17
C GLU A 288 -28.04 15.26 -0.47
N SER A 289 -28.52 14.12 -0.98
CA SER A 289 -29.58 13.34 -0.32
C SER A 289 -29.02 12.60 0.89
N SER A 290 -27.83 12.00 0.71
CA SER A 290 -27.10 11.29 1.76
C SER A 290 -26.67 12.21 2.90
N SER A 291 -26.24 13.45 2.62
CA SER A 291 -25.87 14.43 3.64
C SER A 291 -27.06 14.94 4.44
N ARG A 292 -28.24 15.14 3.82
CA ARG A 292 -29.48 15.50 4.55
C ARG A 292 -29.92 14.37 5.49
N LEU A 293 -29.89 13.11 5.02
CA LEU A 293 -30.19 11.93 5.85
C LEU A 293 -29.19 11.75 6.99
N PHE A 294 -27.89 11.90 6.72
CA PHE A 294 -26.84 11.77 7.72
C PHE A 294 -26.84 12.93 8.73
N ALA A 295 -27.13 14.15 8.29
CA ALA A 295 -27.31 15.31 9.18
C ALA A 295 -28.54 15.13 10.08
N ALA A 296 -29.66 14.63 9.55
CA ALA A 296 -30.84 14.28 10.35
C ALA A 296 -30.53 13.18 11.38
N PHE A 297 -29.82 12.13 10.97
CA PHE A 297 -29.39 11.06 11.88
C PHE A 297 -28.44 11.55 12.99
N ASN A 298 -27.45 12.38 12.65
CA ASN A 298 -26.52 12.96 13.63
C ASN A 298 -27.18 14.00 14.55
N HIS A 299 -28.19 14.72 14.07
CA HIS A 299 -28.99 15.60 14.92
C HIS A 299 -29.78 14.81 15.98
N ILE A 300 -30.21 13.59 15.64
CA ILE A 300 -30.87 12.67 16.58
C ILE A 300 -29.86 11.96 17.49
N ALA A 301 -28.68 11.61 16.99
CA ALA A 301 -27.67 10.79 17.68
C ALA A 301 -26.68 11.57 18.58
N GLY A 302 -26.81 12.89 18.67
CA GLY A 302 -26.07 13.71 19.65
C GLY A 302 -24.81 14.36 19.10
N ARG A 303 -24.78 15.70 19.18
CA ARG A 303 -23.61 16.55 18.95
C ARG A 303 -22.57 16.32 20.05
N THR A 304 -21.51 15.57 19.76
CA THR A 304 -20.24 15.71 20.49
C THR A 304 -19.18 16.15 19.49
N ARG A 305 -18.81 17.44 19.56
CA ARG A 305 -17.53 17.92 19.05
C ARG A 305 -16.42 17.13 19.76
N TRP A 306 -15.39 16.75 19.00
CA TRP A 306 -14.10 16.35 19.56
C TRP A 306 -13.43 17.56 20.20
#